data_AF-A0A7W1QSB7-F1
#
_entry.id   AF-A0A7W1QSB7-F1
#
_cell.length_a   1.000
_cell.length_b   1.000
_cell.length_c   1.000
_cell.angle_alpha   90.00
_cell.angle_beta   90.00
_cell.angle_gamma   90.00
#
_symmetry.space_group_name_H-M   'P 1'
#
loop_
_entity.id
_entity.type
_entity.pdbx_description
1 polymer ?
#
loop_
_entity_poly.entity_id
_entity_poly.type
_entity_poly.pdbx_seq_one_letter_code
_entity_poly.pdbx_strand_id
1 'polypeptide(L)'
;MIENTVPKHIPIKLKMKKEKEKAIHDLNNEKWPHDFELEITNTGTKPIYFLKMLLLTGVRGLEGVERVFSVQYGTMKLGPVDFQARPEEVPLQPGETYVYRLPDILVESWERARQRENRPDAKRLVLVLQLLSFGDGTGFAGRNGVALPHAPDVKSSLNGCEPEPSLNDSTGHESQRHLRGIGVAHSTRTGTEIH
;
A
#
# COMPACT_ATOMS: atom_id res chain seq x y z
N MET A 1 14.11 -19.46 13.14
CA MET A 1 13.05 -19.04 14.10
C MET A 1 12.02 -18.19 13.37
N ILE A 2 10.73 -18.48 13.50
CA ILE A 2 9.66 -17.60 13.01
C ILE A 2 9.17 -16.66 14.10
N GLU A 3 8.93 -15.40 13.75
CA GLU A 3 8.47 -14.37 14.65
C GLU A 3 7.24 -13.67 14.09
N ASN A 4 6.18 -13.67 14.89
CA ASN A 4 4.97 -12.93 14.59
C ASN A 4 5.05 -11.53 15.20
N THR A 5 5.16 -10.50 14.36
CA THR A 5 5.17 -9.09 14.80
C THR A 5 3.85 -8.38 14.54
N VAL A 6 2.81 -9.11 14.09
CA VAL A 6 1.48 -8.54 13.89
C VAL A 6 0.95 -8.04 15.24
N PRO A 7 0.46 -6.78 15.32
CA PRO A 7 -0.07 -6.23 16.55
C PRO A 7 -1.26 -7.04 17.10
N LYS A 8 -1.36 -7.15 18.42
CA LYS A 8 -2.36 -7.98 19.11
C LYS A 8 -3.81 -7.54 18.88
N HIS A 9 -4.04 -6.27 18.55
CA HIS A 9 -5.38 -5.72 18.28
C HIS A 9 -5.89 -6.05 16.87
N ILE A 10 -5.03 -6.60 16.00
CA ILE A 10 -5.43 -6.99 14.65
C ILE A 10 -6.18 -8.32 14.74
N PRO A 11 -7.36 -8.44 14.11
CA PRO A 11 -8.25 -9.58 14.30
C PRO A 11 -7.82 -10.81 13.48
N ILE A 12 -6.55 -11.19 13.55
CA ILE A 12 -6.02 -12.39 12.93
C ILE A 12 -5.19 -13.20 13.92
N LYS A 13 -5.32 -14.52 13.83
CA LYS A 13 -4.44 -15.46 14.52
C LYS A 13 -3.60 -16.18 13.49
N LEU A 14 -2.28 -16.15 13.71
CA LEU A 14 -1.29 -16.83 12.89
C LEU A 14 -0.78 -18.05 13.64
N LYS A 15 -0.78 -19.21 12.98
CA LYS A 15 -0.30 -20.46 13.55
C LYS A 15 0.43 -21.28 12.49
N MET A 16 1.48 -21.98 12.90
CA MET A 16 2.10 -23.02 12.09
C MET A 16 1.85 -24.37 12.74
N LYS A 17 1.79 -25.43 11.94
CA LYS A 17 1.79 -26.79 12.46
C LYS A 17 3.15 -27.09 13.10
N LYS A 18 3.17 -27.85 14.19
CA LYS A 18 4.39 -28.12 14.97
C LYS A 18 5.49 -28.77 14.12
N GLU A 19 5.12 -29.68 13.23
CA GLU A 19 6.07 -30.33 12.32
C GLU A 19 6.70 -29.34 11.33
N LYS A 20 5.92 -28.39 10.81
CA LYS A 20 6.38 -27.36 9.87
C LYS A 20 7.22 -26.29 10.56
N GLU A 21 6.82 -25.89 11.76
CA GLU A 21 7.61 -24.98 12.60
C GLU A 21 8.99 -25.57 12.91
N LYS A 22 9.05 -26.86 13.27
CA LYS A 22 10.32 -27.56 13.50
C LYS A 22 11.19 -27.59 12.25
N ALA A 23 10.61 -27.87 11.08
CA ALA A 23 11.34 -27.89 9.81
C ALA A 23 11.92 -26.51 9.44
N ILE A 24 11.21 -25.43 9.76
CA ILE A 24 11.67 -24.04 9.53
C ILE A 24 12.69 -23.58 10.58
N HIS A 25 12.65 -24.17 11.78
CA HIS A 25 13.61 -23.88 12.84
C HIS A 25 14.93 -24.63 12.67
N ASP A 26 14.96 -25.68 11.85
CA ASP A 26 16.20 -26.33 11.46
C ASP A 26 17.01 -25.43 10.53
N LEU A 27 18.11 -24.90 11.05
CA LEU A 27 19.01 -24.01 10.32
C LEU A 27 19.72 -24.72 9.14
N ASN A 28 19.67 -26.04 9.08
CA ASN A 28 20.20 -26.83 7.97
C ASN A 28 19.13 -27.20 6.94
N ASN A 29 17.86 -26.83 7.15
CA ASN A 29 16.80 -27.09 6.18
C ASN A 29 16.84 -26.05 5.05
N GLU A 30 17.63 -26.35 4.03
CA GLU A 30 17.71 -25.51 2.82
C GLU A 30 16.39 -25.45 2.04
N LYS A 31 15.50 -26.43 2.27
CA LYS A 31 14.19 -26.57 1.62
C LYS A 31 13.04 -26.03 2.47
N TRP A 32 13.33 -25.22 3.49
CA TRP A 32 12.31 -24.60 4.33
C TRP A 32 11.16 -23.90 3.56
N PRO A 33 11.34 -23.31 2.35
CA PRO A 33 10.22 -22.69 1.65
C PRO A 33 9.12 -23.68 1.26
N HIS A 34 9.47 -24.94 0.98
CA HIS A 34 8.51 -26.03 0.72
C HIS A 34 7.73 -26.42 1.97
N ASP A 35 8.35 -26.26 3.13
CA ASP A 35 7.75 -26.56 4.42
C ASP A 35 6.98 -25.38 5.03
N PHE A 36 7.00 -24.22 4.36
CA PHE A 36 6.27 -23.05 4.82
C PHE A 36 4.76 -23.22 4.67
N GLU A 37 4.08 -23.44 5.79
CA GLU A 37 2.63 -23.50 5.88
C GLU A 37 2.13 -22.66 7.05
N LEU A 38 1.34 -21.62 6.74
CA LEU A 38 0.81 -20.68 7.72
C LEU A 38 -0.72 -20.76 7.76
N GLU A 39 -1.27 -21.16 8.90
CA GLU A 39 -2.69 -21.06 9.22
C GLU A 39 -3.00 -19.61 9.62
N ILE A 40 -3.89 -18.97 8.86
CA ILE A 40 -4.37 -17.61 9.07
C ILE A 40 -5.85 -17.72 9.42
N THR A 41 -6.19 -17.39 10.67
CA THR A 41 -7.58 -17.45 11.15
C THR A 41 -8.11 -16.05 11.36
N ASN A 42 -9.29 -15.74 10.82
CA ASN A 42 -10.01 -14.51 11.15
C ASN A 42 -10.62 -14.65 12.56
N THR A 43 -10.15 -13.85 13.51
CA THR A 43 -10.67 -13.85 14.89
C THR A 43 -11.56 -12.66 15.19
N GLY A 44 -11.85 -11.84 14.18
CA GLY A 44 -12.72 -10.68 14.29
C GLY A 44 -14.18 -11.03 14.11
N THR A 45 -14.99 -9.97 14.04
CA THR A 45 -16.43 -10.05 13.76
C THR A 45 -16.79 -9.66 12.33
N LYS A 46 -15.81 -9.15 11.56
CA LYS A 46 -15.98 -8.72 10.17
C LYS A 46 -15.32 -9.73 9.20
N PRO A 47 -15.88 -9.94 8.00
CA PRO A 47 -15.21 -10.68 6.92
C PRO A 47 -13.92 -9.97 6.49
N ILE A 48 -12.85 -10.71 6.23
CA ILE A 48 -11.59 -10.18 5.71
C ILE A 48 -11.52 -10.46 4.21
N TYR A 49 -11.50 -9.42 3.40
CA TYR A 49 -11.45 -9.52 1.94
C TYR A 49 -10.03 -9.50 1.40
N PHE A 50 -9.11 -8.87 2.12
CA PHE A 50 -7.71 -8.81 1.73
C PHE A 50 -6.81 -8.82 2.96
N LEU A 51 -5.73 -9.59 2.87
CA LEU A 51 -4.64 -9.55 3.84
C LEU A 51 -3.32 -9.59 3.07
N LYS A 52 -2.41 -8.66 3.39
CA LYS A 52 -1.04 -8.67 2.92
C LYS A 52 -0.08 -8.52 4.09
N MET A 53 0.86 -9.45 4.16
CA MET A 53 1.99 -9.42 5.08
C MET A 53 3.28 -9.62 4.32
N LEU A 54 4.38 -9.12 4.88
CA LEU A 54 5.73 -9.45 4.42
C LEU A 54 6.31 -10.52 5.33
N LEU A 55 6.90 -11.54 4.73
CA LEU A 55 7.76 -12.52 5.38
C LEU A 55 9.21 -12.10 5.12
N LEU A 56 9.82 -11.44 6.10
CA LEU A 56 11.22 -11.03 6.06
C LEU A 56 12.12 -12.22 6.37
N THR A 57 13.18 -12.42 5.58
CA THR A 57 14.06 -13.60 5.71
C THR A 57 15.39 -13.31 6.40
N GLY A 58 15.75 -12.03 6.56
CA GLY A 58 17.07 -11.59 6.98
C GLY A 58 18.19 -11.88 5.97
N VAL A 59 17.88 -12.51 4.83
CA VAL A 59 18.86 -12.85 3.79
C VAL A 59 18.93 -11.73 2.78
N ARG A 60 20.13 -11.19 2.58
CA ARG A 60 20.42 -10.17 1.56
C ARG A 60 20.98 -10.82 0.31
N GLY A 61 20.52 -10.37 -0.86
CA GLY A 61 21.11 -10.75 -2.14
C GLY A 61 22.41 -10.00 -2.42
N LEU A 62 23.01 -10.24 -3.59
CA LEU A 62 24.23 -9.55 -4.05
C LEU A 62 24.10 -8.02 -4.07
N GLU A 63 22.90 -7.50 -4.31
CA GLU A 63 22.58 -6.07 -4.33
C GLU A 63 22.41 -5.47 -2.92
N GLY A 64 22.62 -6.25 -1.85
CA GLY A 64 22.43 -5.82 -0.46
C GLY A 64 20.97 -5.69 -0.02
N VAL A 65 20.01 -5.88 -0.92
CA VAL A 65 18.58 -5.83 -0.63
C VAL A 65 18.11 -7.13 0.02
N GLU A 66 17.34 -6.99 1.11
CA GLU A 66 16.72 -8.13 1.79
C GLU A 66 15.67 -8.81 0.90
N ARG A 67 15.70 -10.14 0.87
CA ARG A 67 14.67 -10.93 0.19
C ARG A 67 13.48 -11.13 1.11
N VAL A 68 12.31 -10.80 0.58
CA VAL A 68 11.04 -10.87 1.29
C VAL A 68 10.03 -11.64 0.46
N PHE A 69 9.15 -12.40 1.10
CA PHE A 69 8.00 -12.99 0.44
C PHE A 69 6.74 -12.23 0.80
N SER A 70 5.82 -12.09 -0.14
CA SER A 70 4.47 -11.58 0.15
C SER A 70 3.60 -12.76 0.58
N VAL A 71 3.01 -12.68 1.78
CA VAL A 71 1.96 -13.60 2.24
C VAL A 71 0.63 -12.88 1.99
N GLN A 72 -0.22 -13.48 1.16
CA GLN A 72 -1.42 -12.80 0.67
C GLN A 72 -2.65 -13.70 0.74
N TYR A 73 -3.77 -13.10 1.13
CA TYR A 73 -5.13 -13.61 0.91
C TYR A 73 -5.94 -12.57 0.14
N GLY A 74 -6.81 -13.03 -0.76
CA GLY A 74 -7.62 -12.18 -1.64
C GLY A 74 -6.83 -11.60 -2.82
N THR A 75 -7.52 -10.86 -3.68
CA THR A 75 -6.92 -10.21 -4.85
C THR A 75 -6.30 -8.85 -4.52
N MET A 76 -5.16 -8.51 -5.14
CA MET A 76 -4.47 -7.24 -4.93
C MET A 76 -5.33 -6.00 -5.22
N LYS A 77 -6.37 -6.13 -6.03
CA LYS A 77 -7.31 -5.05 -6.32
C LYS A 77 -8.09 -4.58 -5.09
N LEU A 78 -8.18 -5.41 -4.05
CA LEU A 78 -8.81 -5.11 -2.76
C LEU A 78 -7.82 -4.48 -1.74
N GLY A 79 -6.60 -4.20 -2.18
CA GLY A 79 -5.57 -3.54 -1.38
C GLY A 79 -5.82 -2.04 -1.12
N PRO A 80 -6.23 -1.24 -2.11
CA PRO A 80 -6.63 0.14 -1.84
C PRO A 80 -7.81 0.17 -0.87
N VAL A 81 -7.72 1.00 0.17
CA VAL A 81 -8.71 1.07 1.26
C VAL A 81 -10.04 1.61 0.76
N ASP A 82 -10.00 2.47 -0.26
CA ASP A 82 -11.15 3.01 -0.97
C ASP A 82 -11.82 2.00 -1.91
N PHE A 83 -11.21 0.82 -2.13
CA PHE A 83 -11.79 -0.20 -2.96
C PHE A 83 -12.79 -1.05 -2.17
N GLN A 84 -14.07 -0.94 -2.55
CA GLN A 84 -15.13 -1.78 -2.01
C GLN A 84 -15.12 -3.15 -2.66
N ALA A 85 -15.23 -4.20 -1.84
CA ALA A 85 -15.28 -5.56 -2.35
C ALA A 85 -16.55 -5.78 -3.17
N ARG A 86 -16.40 -6.54 -4.26
CA ARG A 86 -17.55 -6.97 -5.06
C ARG A 86 -18.19 -8.22 -4.44
N PRO A 87 -19.49 -8.48 -4.68
CA PRO A 87 -20.17 -9.66 -4.14
C PRO A 87 -19.53 -11.00 -4.52
N GLU A 88 -18.80 -11.07 -5.63
CA GLU A 88 -18.15 -12.29 -6.12
C GLU A 88 -16.80 -12.58 -5.45
N GLU A 89 -16.23 -11.59 -4.74
CA GLU A 89 -15.00 -11.79 -3.98
C GLU A 89 -15.31 -12.63 -2.74
N VAL A 90 -14.61 -13.75 -2.58
CA VAL A 90 -14.80 -14.64 -1.43
C VAL A 90 -14.00 -14.11 -0.25
N PRO A 91 -14.63 -13.66 0.84
CA PRO A 91 -13.90 -13.23 2.03
C PRO A 91 -13.54 -14.41 2.93
N LEU A 92 -12.57 -14.18 3.81
CA LEU A 92 -12.30 -15.04 4.95
C LEU A 92 -13.27 -14.68 6.07
N GLN A 93 -14.24 -15.56 6.32
CA GLN A 93 -15.33 -15.31 7.26
C GLN A 93 -14.83 -15.30 8.72
N PRO A 94 -15.54 -14.63 9.65
CA PRO A 94 -15.27 -14.74 11.08
C PRO A 94 -15.16 -16.21 11.54
N GLY A 95 -14.06 -16.55 12.20
CA GLY A 95 -13.75 -17.91 12.66
C GLY A 95 -13.14 -18.84 11.61
N GLU A 96 -13.12 -18.44 10.33
CA GLU A 96 -12.56 -19.26 9.25
C GLU A 96 -11.03 -19.22 9.25
N THR A 97 -10.42 -20.34 8.83
CA THR A 97 -8.98 -20.49 8.70
C THR A 97 -8.60 -20.74 7.24
N TYR A 98 -7.72 -19.90 6.72
CA TYR A 98 -7.04 -20.09 5.45
C TYR A 98 -5.63 -20.64 5.67
N VAL A 99 -5.22 -21.62 4.87
CA VAL A 99 -3.87 -22.18 4.91
C VAL A 99 -3.07 -21.63 3.75
N TYR A 100 -2.11 -20.76 4.06
CA TYR A 100 -1.20 -20.21 3.07
C TYR A 100 0.03 -21.10 2.90
N ARG A 101 0.43 -21.29 1.64
CA ARG A 101 1.72 -21.87 1.23
C ARG A 101 2.39 -20.93 0.25
N LEU A 102 3.72 -20.95 0.22
CA LEU A 102 4.45 -20.19 -0.80
C LEU A 102 4.12 -20.76 -2.19
N PRO A 103 3.78 -19.91 -3.18
CA PRO A 103 3.62 -20.35 -4.55
C PRO A 103 4.89 -21.00 -5.09
N ASP A 104 4.75 -22.07 -5.88
CA ASP A 104 5.88 -22.85 -6.43
C ASP A 104 6.91 -21.97 -7.14
N ILE A 105 6.44 -20.96 -7.90
CA ILE A 105 7.33 -20.01 -8.59
C ILE A 105 8.26 -19.24 -7.64
N LEU A 106 7.80 -18.92 -6.42
CA LEU A 106 8.62 -18.25 -5.41
C LEU A 106 9.59 -19.21 -4.75
N VAL A 107 9.16 -20.46 -4.53
CA VAL A 107 10.02 -21.53 -3.99
C VAL A 107 11.16 -21.82 -4.96
N GLU A 108 10.86 -22.05 -6.24
CA GLU A 108 11.86 -22.27 -7.27
C GLU A 108 12.81 -21.08 -7.43
N SER A 109 12.28 -19.85 -7.36
CA SER A 109 13.09 -18.63 -7.44
C SER A 109 14.11 -18.55 -6.30
N TRP A 110 13.69 -18.92 -5.08
CA TRP A 110 14.57 -18.99 -3.93
C TRP A 110 15.70 -20.00 -4.13
N GLU A 111 15.36 -21.23 -4.55
CA GLU A 111 16.33 -22.30 -4.78
C GLU A 111 17.36 -21.95 -5.85
N ARG A 112 16.89 -21.42 -7.00
CA ARG A 112 17.77 -20.98 -8.08
C ARG A 112 18.72 -19.88 -7.63
N ALA A 113 18.23 -18.91 -6.85
CA ALA A 113 19.05 -17.82 -6.37
C ALA A 113 20.06 -18.27 -5.32
N ARG A 114 19.71 -19.23 -4.46
CA ARG A 114 20.63 -19.90 -3.54
C ARG A 114 21.80 -20.54 -4.28
N GLN A 115 21.51 -21.35 -5.30
CA GLN A 115 22.53 -22.05 -6.09
C GLN A 115 23.44 -21.10 -6.87
N ARG A 116 22.88 -20.04 -7.47
CA ARG A 116 23.65 -19.10 -8.31
C ARG A 116 24.50 -18.12 -7.51
N GLU A 117 24.03 -17.71 -6.34
CA GLU A 117 24.64 -16.61 -5.59
C GLU A 117 25.25 -17.06 -4.25
N ASN A 118 25.26 -18.38 -3.97
CA ASN A 118 25.75 -18.96 -2.72
C ASN A 118 25.18 -18.26 -1.47
N ARG A 119 23.88 -17.93 -1.50
CA ARG A 119 23.23 -17.17 -0.42
C ARG A 119 23.21 -17.98 0.87
N PRO A 120 23.29 -17.35 2.06
CA PRO A 120 23.11 -18.05 3.33
C PRO A 120 21.64 -18.45 3.56
N ASP A 121 21.42 -19.37 4.49
CA ASP A 121 20.07 -19.80 4.88
C ASP A 121 19.38 -18.72 5.71
N ALA A 122 18.05 -18.71 5.65
CA ALA A 122 17.24 -17.83 6.47
C ALA A 122 17.30 -18.27 7.93
N LYS A 123 18.03 -17.53 8.77
CA LYS A 123 18.13 -17.83 10.22
C LYS A 123 16.88 -17.40 10.99
N ARG A 124 16.17 -16.40 10.47
CA ARG A 124 14.98 -15.81 11.09
C ARG A 124 13.96 -15.46 10.01
N LEU A 125 12.70 -15.78 10.29
CA LEU A 125 11.57 -15.38 9.49
C LEU A 125 10.70 -14.43 10.31
N VAL A 126 10.37 -13.25 9.80
CA VAL A 126 9.56 -12.27 10.53
C VAL A 126 8.32 -11.92 9.71
N LEU A 127 7.14 -12.15 10.29
CA LEU A 127 5.86 -11.76 9.70
C LEU A 127 5.50 -10.34 10.11
N VAL A 128 5.32 -9.46 9.12
CA VAL A 128 5.01 -8.04 9.29
C VAL A 128 3.72 -7.71 8.56
N LEU A 129 2.75 -7.14 9.28
CA LEU A 129 1.52 -6.64 8.67
C LEU A 129 1.82 -5.50 7.70
N GLN A 130 1.22 -5.54 6.51
CA GLN A 130 1.19 -4.40 5.59
C GLN A 130 -0.22 -3.83 5.50
N LEU A 131 -1.21 -4.71 5.33
CA LEU A 131 -2.57 -4.28 5.11
C LEU A 131 -3.56 -5.41 5.42
N LEU A 132 -4.70 -5.04 5.99
CA LEU A 132 -5.90 -5.86 6.13
C LEU A 132 -7.10 -5.01 5.71
N SER A 133 -7.93 -5.52 4.80
CA SER A 133 -9.17 -4.86 4.36
C SER A 133 -10.40 -5.72 4.70
N PHE A 134 -11.43 -5.06 5.22
CA PHE A 134 -12.75 -5.66 5.44
C PHE A 134 -13.68 -5.49 4.23
N GLY A 135 -13.21 -4.89 3.13
CA GLY A 135 -14.00 -4.69 1.90
C GLY A 135 -15.09 -3.61 1.98
N ASP A 136 -15.29 -2.99 3.15
CA ASP A 136 -16.30 -1.95 3.43
C ASP A 136 -15.70 -0.54 3.51
N GLY A 137 -14.46 -0.35 3.05
CA GLY A 137 -13.72 0.91 3.22
C GLY A 137 -12.93 1.00 4.53
N THR A 138 -13.02 0.00 5.41
CA THR A 138 -12.30 -0.04 6.68
C THR A 138 -11.26 -1.16 6.72
N GLY A 139 -10.29 -1.03 7.62
CA GLY A 139 -9.20 -1.99 7.70
C GLY A 139 -8.09 -1.56 8.65
N PHE A 140 -6.91 -2.16 8.45
CA PHE A 140 -5.69 -1.81 9.18
C PHE A 140 -4.50 -1.75 8.23
N ALA A 141 -3.64 -0.74 8.40
CA ALA A 141 -2.47 -0.57 7.56
C ALA A 141 -1.16 -0.40 8.36
N GLY A 142 -0.07 -0.79 7.72
CA GLY A 142 1.28 -0.69 8.22
C GLY A 142 1.61 -1.70 9.32
N ARG A 143 2.88 -1.67 9.74
CA ARG A 143 3.42 -2.59 10.76
C ARG A 143 2.69 -2.50 12.10
N ASN A 144 2.23 -1.30 12.45
CA ASN A 144 1.53 -1.04 13.71
C ASN A 144 0.02 -1.27 13.58
N GLY A 145 -0.49 -1.61 12.39
CA GLY A 145 -1.90 -1.90 12.16
C GLY A 145 -2.79 -0.74 12.55
N VAL A 146 -2.50 0.45 12.01
CA VAL A 146 -3.29 1.66 12.23
C VAL A 146 -4.64 1.47 11.55
N ALA A 147 -5.73 1.78 12.25
CA ALA A 147 -7.08 1.66 11.71
C ALA A 147 -7.32 2.60 10.52
N LEU A 148 -8.15 2.13 9.60
CA LEU A 148 -8.54 2.81 8.37
C LEU A 148 -10.07 2.99 8.29
N PRO A 149 -10.56 4.09 7.70
CA PRO A 149 -9.79 5.26 7.26
C PRO A 149 -9.13 5.95 8.46
N HIS A 150 -8.04 6.68 8.22
CA HIS A 150 -7.41 7.46 9.29
C HIS A 150 -8.42 8.45 9.85
N ALA A 151 -8.47 8.57 11.18
CA ALA A 151 -9.23 9.65 11.79
C ALA A 151 -8.74 10.97 11.17
N PRO A 152 -9.65 11.89 10.78
CA PRO A 152 -9.23 13.16 10.23
C PRO A 152 -8.30 13.85 11.23
N ASP A 153 -7.13 14.27 10.76
CA ASP A 153 -6.24 15.09 11.58
C ASP A 153 -7.02 16.33 12.01
N VAL A 154 -7.26 16.47 13.32
CA VAL A 154 -7.98 17.61 13.93
C VAL A 154 -7.29 18.96 13.60
N LYS A 155 -6.12 18.94 12.95
CA LYS A 155 -5.35 20.12 12.51
C LYS A 155 -5.58 20.53 11.06
N SER A 156 -6.35 19.79 10.27
CA SER A 156 -6.67 20.20 8.90
C SER A 156 -8.02 20.93 8.82
N SER A 157 -8.22 21.91 9.69
CA SER A 157 -9.12 23.02 9.36
C SER A 157 -8.39 23.88 8.33
N LEU A 158 -8.68 23.68 7.06
CA LEU A 158 -8.45 24.70 6.04
C LEU A 158 -9.31 25.89 6.42
N ASN A 159 -8.76 26.79 7.24
CA ASN A 159 -9.28 28.13 7.36
C ASN A 159 -9.12 28.79 5.99
N GLY A 160 -10.25 29.03 5.32
CA GLY A 160 -10.44 30.09 4.34
C GLY A 160 -9.76 29.89 2.99
N CYS A 161 -10.45 29.26 2.04
CA CYS A 161 -10.55 29.89 0.73
C CYS A 161 -11.63 30.96 0.85
N GLU A 162 -11.26 32.17 1.26
CA GLU A 162 -12.10 33.33 0.94
C GLU A 162 -12.05 33.51 -0.58
N PRO A 163 -13.21 33.58 -1.28
CA PRO A 163 -13.20 34.00 -2.67
C PRO A 163 -12.68 35.43 -2.73
N GLU A 164 -11.68 35.69 -3.59
CA GLU A 164 -11.22 37.06 -3.85
C GLU A 164 -12.42 37.94 -4.25
N PRO A 165 -12.55 39.16 -3.70
CA PRO A 165 -13.57 40.07 -4.15
C PRO A 165 -13.27 40.44 -5.61
N SER A 166 -14.21 40.12 -6.50
CA SER A 166 -14.17 40.51 -7.90
C SER A 166 -14.04 42.03 -8.00
N LEU A 167 -12.89 42.51 -8.47
CA LEU A 167 -12.71 43.86 -8.98
C LEU A 167 -13.52 43.99 -10.27
N ASN A 168 -14.83 44.18 -10.15
CA ASN A 168 -15.72 44.72 -11.17
C ASN A 168 -17.07 45.05 -10.53
N ASP A 169 -17.06 46.03 -9.63
CA ASP A 169 -18.26 46.83 -9.36
C ASP A 169 -17.84 48.25 -9.05
N SER A 170 -17.91 49.11 -10.07
CA SER A 170 -17.88 50.55 -9.92
C SER A 170 -18.86 51.14 -10.92
N THR A 171 -20.14 51.10 -10.55
CA THR A 171 -21.15 52.01 -11.08
C THR A 171 -20.94 53.39 -10.47
N GLY A 172 -20.72 54.41 -11.31
CA GLY A 172 -20.61 55.80 -10.86
C GLY A 172 -20.48 56.82 -11.98
N HIS A 173 -21.61 57.18 -12.58
CA HIS A 173 -22.00 58.49 -13.14
C HIS A 173 -21.04 59.36 -13.98
N GLU A 174 -21.48 59.51 -15.23
CA GLU A 174 -21.39 60.60 -16.21
C GLU A 174 -21.18 62.05 -15.70
N SER A 175 -20.16 62.76 -16.22
CA SER A 175 -20.24 64.20 -16.57
C SER A 175 -19.10 64.72 -17.48
N GLN A 176 -19.51 65.03 -18.71
CA GLN A 176 -19.26 66.24 -19.52
C GLN A 176 -17.84 66.79 -19.82
N ARG A 177 -17.63 66.96 -21.16
CA ARG A 177 -16.89 68.02 -21.91
C ARG A 177 -15.37 68.09 -21.65
N HIS A 178 -14.48 68.20 -22.63
CA HIS A 178 -14.42 69.22 -23.69
C HIS A 178 -13.27 68.87 -24.70
N LEU A 179 -13.36 69.46 -25.89
CA LEU A 179 -12.54 69.27 -27.10
C LEU A 179 -11.06 69.69 -26.97
N ARG A 180 -10.20 69.00 -27.76
CA ARG A 180 -9.10 69.50 -28.66
C ARG A 180 -8.00 68.42 -28.72
N GLY A 181 -7.77 67.77 -29.86
CA GLY A 181 -6.95 68.29 -30.97
C GLY A 181 -5.49 67.87 -30.73
N ILE A 182 -4.93 66.90 -31.46
CA ILE A 182 -4.00 66.99 -32.61
C ILE A 182 -3.52 65.52 -32.76
N GLY A 183 -3.50 64.79 -33.87
CA GLY A 183 -3.14 65.12 -35.25
C GLY A 183 -1.84 64.37 -35.61
N VAL A 184 -1.97 63.24 -36.34
CA VAL A 184 -1.04 62.60 -37.34
C VAL A 184 0.42 62.28 -36.86
N ALA A 185 1.15 61.21 -37.21
CA ALA A 185 1.23 60.42 -38.44
C ALA A 185 2.21 59.21 -38.34
N HIS A 186 2.12 58.31 -39.34
CA HIS A 186 3.10 57.34 -39.90
C HIS A 186 3.48 56.08 -39.08
N SER A 187 3.18 54.85 -39.55
CA SER A 187 3.78 54.06 -40.66
C SER A 187 5.21 53.62 -40.33
N THR A 188 5.58 52.34 -40.21
CA THR A 188 5.64 51.33 -41.28
C THR A 188 5.65 49.87 -40.78
N ARG A 189 5.30 49.01 -41.74
CA ARG A 189 5.21 47.55 -41.83
C ARG A 189 6.60 46.87 -41.94
N THR A 190 6.55 45.52 -41.95
CA THR A 190 7.53 44.44 -42.31
C THR A 190 8.27 43.83 -41.11
N GLY A 191 8.27 42.53 -40.82
CA GLY A 191 7.91 41.33 -41.59
C GLY A 191 9.12 40.39 -41.64
N THR A 192 8.97 39.15 -41.13
CA THR A 192 9.74 37.92 -41.45
C THR A 192 11.25 37.97 -41.12
N GLU A 193 11.93 36.98 -40.53
CA GLU A 193 12.11 35.59 -40.93
C GLU A 193 12.61 34.73 -39.76
N ILE A 194 12.30 33.44 -39.90
CA ILE A 194 12.71 32.31 -39.08
C ILE A 194 13.88 31.67 -39.83
N HIS A 195 14.98 31.38 -39.14
CA HIS A 195 15.80 30.19 -39.36
C HIS A 195 16.65 29.89 -38.13
#